data_AF-Q6FFM3-F1
#
_entry.id   AF-Q6FFM3-F1
#
_cell.length_a   1.000
_cell.length_b   1.000
_cell.length_c   1.000
_cell.angle_alpha   90.00
_cell.angle_beta   90.00
_cell.angle_gamma   90.00
#
_symmetry.space_group_name_H-M   'P 1'
#
loop_
_entity.id
_entity.type
_entity.pdbx_description
1 polymer ?
#
loop_
_entity_poly.entity_id
_entity_poly.type
_entity_poly.pdbx_seq_one_letter_code
_entity_poly.pdbx_strand_id
1 'polypeptide(L)'
;MNAILYALVVLIFGTTWIAIAVQQGEMSSVVAVFWRFCIAGLVLFLGLIVLKRLKKLTLEDHLFCVLQGFCVFSLNFICFYTAVEFINSGLESVIFSLAVIFNAINSYLFFKQRISIYFIPAMACGVVGVLALFWHDLTATHIDWKTILAILLCMLGTYGFSLGNMISLRHQRKGCDVLTTNAYGMLYGAGIMLVITLTKGETFFAHTSWVAISAVGYLAIVGSVIGFSIYFVLVGRIGAGQAAYSTLLFPLVALTISTFWENYQWTLSAGLGVVLILFGNFILFYQPQWVANSFKRLKIFHLHQ
;
A
#
# COMPACT_ATOMS: atom_id res chain seq x y z
N MET A 1 13.30 -16.33 -10.65
CA MET A 1 12.82 -15.05 -11.23
C MET A 1 11.86 -14.30 -10.29
N ASN A 2 10.79 -14.92 -9.79
CA ASN A 2 9.84 -14.21 -8.89
C ASN A 2 10.46 -13.75 -7.56
N ALA A 3 11.39 -14.49 -6.96
CA ALA A 3 12.04 -14.10 -5.69
C ALA A 3 12.85 -12.79 -5.81
N ILE A 4 13.53 -12.56 -6.93
CA ILE A 4 14.29 -11.32 -7.18
C ILE A 4 13.33 -10.13 -7.32
N LEU A 5 12.26 -10.29 -8.12
CA LEU A 5 11.22 -9.28 -8.27
C LEU A 5 10.59 -8.94 -6.92
N TYR A 6 10.39 -9.95 -6.09
CA TYR A 6 9.84 -9.81 -4.76
C TYR A 6 10.78 -9.03 -3.83
N ALA A 7 12.07 -9.40 -3.79
CA ALA A 7 13.08 -8.69 -3.01
C ALA A 7 13.21 -7.23 -3.44
N LEU A 8 13.16 -6.95 -4.75
CA LEU A 8 13.17 -5.59 -5.28
C LEU A 8 11.95 -4.80 -4.81
N VAL A 9 10.74 -5.35 -4.90
CA VAL A 9 9.53 -4.68 -4.42
C VAL A 9 9.63 -4.36 -2.92
N VAL A 10 10.15 -5.30 -2.13
CA VAL A 10 10.34 -5.14 -0.68
C VAL A 10 11.31 -4.00 -0.36
N LEU A 11 12.46 -3.97 -1.04
CA LEU A 11 13.46 -2.93 -0.81
C LEU A 11 12.98 -1.57 -1.32
N ILE A 12 12.38 -1.52 -2.52
CA ILE A 12 11.87 -0.29 -3.12
C ILE A 12 10.75 0.29 -2.26
N PHE A 13 9.67 -0.46 -2.01
CA PHE A 13 8.56 0.07 -1.25
C PHE A 13 8.88 0.23 0.25
N GLY A 14 9.71 -0.63 0.82
CA GLY A 14 10.21 -0.46 2.18
C GLY A 14 10.98 0.85 2.39
N THR A 15 11.79 1.25 1.41
CA THR A 15 12.54 2.53 1.46
C THR A 15 11.71 3.74 0.99
N THR A 16 10.57 3.53 0.32
CA THR A 16 9.74 4.68 -0.09
C THR A 16 9.06 5.39 1.07
N TRP A 17 8.82 4.71 2.20
CA TRP A 17 8.22 5.31 3.40
C TRP A 17 9.08 6.46 3.95
N ILE A 18 10.39 6.23 4.09
CA ILE A 18 11.29 7.28 4.56
C ILE A 18 11.38 8.44 3.57
N ALA A 19 11.34 8.16 2.27
CA ALA A 19 11.37 9.21 1.25
C ALA A 19 10.09 10.06 1.26
N ILE A 20 8.95 9.51 1.69
CA ILE A 20 7.72 10.28 1.94
C ILE A 20 7.90 11.16 3.17
N ALA A 21 8.43 10.62 4.28
CA ALA A 21 8.69 11.39 5.49
C ALA A 21 9.66 12.56 5.27
N VAL A 22 10.70 12.37 4.45
CA VAL A 22 11.67 13.43 4.11
C VAL A 22 11.03 14.59 3.33
N GLN A 23 9.89 14.38 2.66
CA GLN A 23 9.16 15.44 1.96
C GLN A 23 8.21 16.23 2.87
N GLN A 24 7.92 15.69 4.04
CA GLN A 24 6.97 16.27 4.97
C GLN A 24 7.45 17.66 5.44
N GLY A 25 6.55 18.64 5.40
CA GLY A 25 6.84 20.03 5.79
C GLY A 25 7.54 20.87 4.71
N GLU A 26 8.06 20.26 3.65
CA GLU A 26 8.75 20.95 2.54
C GLU A 26 7.83 21.21 1.33
N MET A 27 6.82 20.35 1.13
CA MET A 27 5.87 20.44 0.03
C MET A 27 4.49 19.96 0.48
N SER A 28 3.42 20.60 -0.01
CA SER A 28 2.06 20.10 0.21
C SER A 28 1.91 18.67 -0.28
N SER A 29 1.29 17.83 0.54
CA SER A 29 1.03 16.41 0.25
C SER A 29 0.32 16.19 -1.08
N VAL A 30 -0.60 17.08 -1.46
CA VAL A 30 -1.34 16.97 -2.73
C VAL A 30 -0.41 17.23 -3.92
N VAL A 31 0.47 18.24 -3.80
CA VAL A 31 1.44 18.64 -4.83
C VAL A 31 2.51 17.57 -5.01
N ALA A 32 3.01 17.01 -3.92
CA ALA A 32 4.03 15.95 -3.95
C ALA A 32 3.50 14.70 -4.68
N VAL A 33 2.28 14.29 -4.37
CA VAL A 33 1.61 13.14 -5.01
C VAL A 33 1.32 13.44 -6.49
N PHE A 34 0.88 14.66 -6.82
CA PHE A 34 0.71 15.10 -8.21
C PHE A 34 2.00 14.95 -9.01
N TRP A 35 3.11 15.56 -8.57
CA TRP A 35 4.37 15.50 -9.29
C TRP A 35 4.91 14.08 -9.41
N ARG A 36 4.83 13.30 -8.33
CA ARG A 36 5.24 11.90 -8.32
C ARG A 36 4.57 11.10 -9.43
N PHE A 37 3.24 11.16 -9.54
CA PHE A 37 2.50 10.37 -10.52
C PHE A 37 2.42 11.00 -11.90
N CYS A 38 2.53 12.33 -12.01
CA CYS A 38 2.67 13.01 -13.29
C CYS A 38 3.96 12.57 -13.99
N ILE A 39 5.10 12.66 -13.28
CA ILE A 39 6.41 12.24 -13.79
C ILE A 39 6.39 10.73 -14.09
N ALA A 40 5.95 9.90 -13.14
CA ALA A 40 5.94 8.46 -13.33
C ALA A 40 5.04 8.01 -14.49
N GLY A 41 3.84 8.59 -14.57
CA GLY A 41 2.89 8.33 -15.65
C GLY A 41 3.45 8.72 -17.01
N LEU A 42 4.04 9.91 -17.13
CA LEU A 42 4.65 10.38 -18.38
C LEU A 42 5.84 9.52 -18.79
N VAL A 43 6.75 9.19 -17.86
CA VAL A 43 7.91 8.33 -18.15
C VAL A 43 7.48 6.95 -18.64
N LEU A 44 6.52 6.32 -17.95
CA LEU A 44 6.03 5.00 -18.35
C LEU A 44 5.28 5.07 -19.69
N PHE A 45 4.46 6.10 -19.88
CA PHE A 45 3.69 6.30 -21.12
C PHE A 45 4.61 6.54 -22.33
N LEU A 46 5.58 7.45 -22.22
CA LEU A 46 6.56 7.73 -23.26
C LEU A 46 7.44 6.51 -23.54
N GLY A 47 7.89 5.80 -22.50
CA GLY A 47 8.64 4.55 -22.66
C GLY A 47 7.87 3.50 -23.45
N LEU A 48 6.56 3.35 -23.21
CA LEU A 48 5.70 2.43 -23.96
C LEU A 48 5.50 2.86 -25.42
N ILE A 49 5.44 4.16 -25.71
CA ILE A 49 5.38 4.69 -27.08
C ILE A 49 6.68 4.37 -27.83
N VAL A 50 7.83 4.71 -27.24
CA VAL A 50 9.16 4.51 -27.85
C VAL A 50 9.40 3.02 -28.11
N LEU A 51 9.02 2.15 -27.17
CA LEU A 51 9.13 0.70 -27.32
C LEU A 51 8.05 0.09 -28.22
N LYS A 52 7.09 0.88 -28.75
CA LYS A 52 5.93 0.42 -29.53
C LYS A 52 5.10 -0.64 -28.79
N ARG A 53 5.05 -0.55 -27.47
CA ARG A 53 4.32 -1.48 -26.57
C ARG A 53 3.02 -0.90 -26.05
N LEU A 54 2.77 0.40 -26.23
CA LEU A 54 1.51 1.02 -25.82
C LEU A 54 0.33 0.37 -26.54
N LYS A 55 -0.62 -0.18 -25.77
CA LYS A 55 -1.82 -0.83 -26.31
C LYS A 55 -3.01 0.11 -26.27
N LYS A 56 -3.90 -0.01 -27.26
CA LYS A 56 -5.20 0.67 -27.23
C LYS A 56 -6.09 0.01 -26.17
N LEU A 57 -6.80 0.83 -25.41
CA LEU A 57 -7.77 0.39 -24.41
C LEU A 57 -9.18 0.69 -24.90
N THR A 58 -10.17 -0.08 -24.43
CA THR A 58 -11.58 0.26 -24.66
C THR A 58 -12.00 1.41 -23.75
N LEU A 59 -13.11 2.09 -24.06
CA LEU A 59 -13.64 3.16 -23.21
C LEU A 59 -13.93 2.67 -21.78
N GLU A 60 -14.47 1.45 -21.66
CA GLU A 60 -14.71 0.79 -20.39
C GLU A 60 -13.39 0.62 -19.61
N ASP A 61 -12.31 0.19 -20.26
CA ASP A 61 -11.01 -0.01 -19.61
C ASP A 61 -10.37 1.33 -19.20
N HIS A 62 -10.62 2.41 -19.95
CA HIS A 62 -10.25 3.76 -19.52
C HIS A 62 -10.97 4.17 -18.23
N LEU A 63 -12.27 3.89 -18.10
CA LEU A 63 -13.02 4.15 -16.87
C LEU A 63 -12.43 3.38 -15.68
N PHE A 64 -12.07 2.10 -15.87
CA PHE A 64 -11.39 1.34 -14.83
C PHE A 64 -9.98 1.87 -14.53
N CYS A 65 -9.25 2.40 -15.52
CA CYS A 65 -7.98 3.08 -15.27
C CYS A 65 -8.18 4.37 -14.44
N VAL A 66 -9.26 5.13 -14.66
CA VAL A 66 -9.61 6.29 -13.82
C VAL A 66 -9.90 5.85 -12.39
N LEU A 67 -10.69 4.78 -12.20
CA LEU A 67 -10.96 4.22 -10.88
C LEU A 67 -9.67 3.72 -10.19
N GLN A 68 -8.78 3.07 -10.93
CA GLN A 68 -7.47 2.65 -10.42
C GLN A 68 -6.60 3.86 -10.03
N GLY A 69 -6.60 4.91 -10.86
CA GLY A 69 -5.94 6.18 -10.60
C GLY A 69 -6.44 6.88 -9.34
N PHE A 70 -7.76 6.88 -9.14
CA PHE A 70 -8.40 7.38 -7.93
C PHE A 70 -8.00 6.55 -6.71
N CYS A 71 -8.17 5.22 -6.75
CA CYS A 71 -7.97 4.36 -5.59
C CYS A 71 -6.49 4.24 -5.17
N VAL A 72 -5.58 4.02 -6.12
CA VAL A 72 -4.15 3.76 -5.84
C VAL A 72 -3.34 5.03 -5.89
N PHE A 73 -3.46 5.81 -6.96
CA PHE A 73 -2.53 6.91 -7.22
C PHE A 73 -3.01 8.27 -6.69
N SER A 74 -4.18 8.29 -6.05
CA SER A 74 -4.74 9.50 -5.41
C SER A 74 -5.10 9.22 -3.95
N LEU A 75 -6.19 8.48 -3.69
CA LEU A 75 -6.73 8.21 -2.36
C LEU A 75 -5.72 7.53 -1.44
N ASN A 76 -5.06 6.46 -1.91
CA ASN A 76 -4.05 5.78 -1.11
C ASN A 76 -2.92 6.72 -0.69
N PHE A 77 -2.29 7.40 -1.65
CA PHE A 77 -1.15 8.27 -1.34
C PHE A 77 -1.52 9.52 -0.57
N ILE A 78 -2.64 10.19 -0.86
CA ILE A 78 -3.04 11.37 -0.08
C ILE A 78 -3.30 11.00 1.39
N CYS A 79 -3.90 9.83 1.64
CA CYS A 79 -4.11 9.34 3.01
C CYS A 79 -2.80 9.13 3.75
N PHE A 80 -1.82 8.46 3.15
CA PHE A 80 -0.51 8.22 3.77
C PHE A 80 0.32 9.50 3.90
N TYR A 81 0.38 10.34 2.87
CA TYR A 81 1.07 11.63 2.96
C TYR A 81 0.43 12.58 3.99
N THR A 82 -0.85 12.41 4.32
CA THR A 82 -1.50 13.17 5.39
C THR A 82 -1.27 12.52 6.77
N ALA A 83 -1.18 11.19 6.83
CA ALA A 83 -0.98 10.47 8.08
C ALA A 83 0.45 10.60 8.63
N VAL A 84 1.46 10.78 7.76
CA VAL A 84 2.87 10.97 8.17
C VAL A 84 3.06 12.25 9.01
N GLU A 85 2.10 13.19 8.95
CA GLU A 85 2.04 14.37 9.83
C GLU A 85 1.83 14.03 11.31
N PHE A 86 1.32 12.86 11.60
CA PHE A 86 0.84 12.48 12.93
C PHE A 86 1.48 11.19 13.43
N ILE A 87 1.92 10.30 12.53
CA ILE A 87 2.60 9.05 12.89
C ILE A 87 3.84 8.85 12.03
N ASN A 88 4.79 8.12 12.59
CA ASN A 88 6.05 7.81 11.93
C ASN A 88 5.85 6.91 10.69
N SER A 89 6.68 7.10 9.65
CA SER A 89 6.57 6.36 8.37
C SER A 89 6.73 4.84 8.51
N GLY A 90 7.50 4.39 9.51
CA GLY A 90 7.62 2.99 9.89
C GLY A 90 6.28 2.42 10.37
N LEU A 91 5.49 3.17 11.15
CA LEU A 91 4.18 2.72 11.62
C LEU A 91 3.15 2.67 10.49
N GLU A 92 3.20 3.63 9.57
CA GLU A 92 2.37 3.61 8.36
C GLU A 92 2.57 2.33 7.56
N SER A 93 3.82 1.92 7.38
CA SER A 93 4.16 0.69 6.65
C SER A 93 3.57 -0.57 7.32
N VAL A 94 3.50 -0.58 8.66
CA VAL A 94 2.91 -1.67 9.44
C VAL A 94 1.41 -1.74 9.21
N ILE A 95 0.71 -0.61 9.27
CA ILE A 95 -0.73 -0.56 8.95
C ILE A 95 -0.96 -0.96 7.48
N PHE A 96 -0.10 -0.49 6.56
CA PHE A 96 -0.18 -0.84 5.15
C PHE A 96 -0.01 -2.34 4.89
N SER A 97 0.73 -3.06 5.74
CA SER A 97 0.87 -4.51 5.62
C SER A 97 -0.46 -5.27 5.73
N LEU A 98 -1.50 -4.64 6.33
CA LEU A 98 -2.87 -5.17 6.39
C LEU A 98 -3.56 -5.19 5.02
N ALA A 99 -2.93 -4.64 3.97
CA ALA A 99 -3.36 -4.80 2.59
C ALA A 99 -3.65 -6.26 2.22
N VAL A 100 -2.91 -7.22 2.79
CA VAL A 100 -3.16 -8.67 2.57
C VAL A 100 -4.57 -9.07 3.00
N ILE A 101 -5.02 -8.59 4.17
CA ILE A 101 -6.37 -8.86 4.69
C ILE A 101 -7.42 -8.22 3.78
N PHE A 102 -7.25 -6.95 3.42
CA PHE A 102 -8.19 -6.29 2.51
C PHE A 102 -8.21 -6.91 1.12
N ASN A 103 -7.06 -7.38 0.60
CA ASN A 103 -6.99 -8.07 -0.69
C ASN A 103 -7.74 -9.40 -0.62
N ALA A 104 -7.64 -10.15 0.49
CA ALA A 104 -8.39 -11.39 0.67
C ALA A 104 -9.91 -11.14 0.70
N ILE A 105 -10.36 -10.12 1.45
CA ILE A 105 -11.78 -9.72 1.50
C ILE A 105 -12.28 -9.31 0.11
N ASN A 106 -11.59 -8.37 -0.54
CA ASN A 106 -11.99 -7.85 -1.83
C ASN A 106 -11.93 -8.94 -2.92
N SER A 107 -10.97 -9.86 -2.85
CA SER A 107 -10.91 -10.98 -3.80
C SER A 107 -12.10 -11.93 -3.67
N TYR A 108 -12.61 -12.13 -2.45
CA TYR A 108 -13.87 -12.85 -2.24
C TYR A 108 -15.07 -12.05 -2.79
N LEU A 109 -15.18 -10.76 -2.48
CA LEU A 109 -16.31 -9.93 -2.89
C LEU A 109 -16.42 -9.79 -4.42
N PHE A 110 -15.33 -9.46 -5.11
CA PHE A 110 -15.34 -9.16 -6.54
C PHE A 110 -15.15 -10.39 -7.42
N PHE A 111 -14.42 -11.40 -6.95
CA PHE A 111 -14.04 -12.56 -7.76
C PHE A 111 -14.51 -13.89 -7.21
N LYS A 112 -15.29 -13.89 -6.11
CA LYS A 112 -15.82 -15.10 -5.44
C LYS A 112 -14.72 -16.11 -5.09
N GLN A 113 -13.49 -15.64 -4.85
CA GLN A 113 -12.39 -16.49 -4.41
C GLN A 113 -12.61 -16.94 -2.97
N ARG A 114 -12.47 -18.24 -2.70
CA ARG A 114 -12.73 -18.79 -1.36
C ARG A 114 -11.79 -18.16 -0.32
N ILE A 115 -12.37 -17.67 0.77
CA ILE A 115 -11.61 -17.17 1.92
C ILE A 115 -10.99 -18.38 2.62
N SER A 116 -9.69 -18.29 2.89
CA SER A 116 -8.96 -19.35 3.58
C SER A 116 -9.33 -19.42 5.05
N ILE A 117 -9.32 -20.60 5.64
CA ILE A 117 -9.63 -20.80 7.06
C ILE A 117 -8.65 -20.07 7.99
N TYR A 118 -7.43 -19.80 7.49
CA TYR A 118 -6.39 -19.03 8.18
C TYR A 118 -6.69 -17.52 8.24
N PHE A 119 -7.74 -17.04 7.57
CA PHE A 119 -8.10 -15.63 7.51
C PHE A 119 -8.56 -15.06 8.86
N ILE A 120 -9.42 -15.77 9.58
CA ILE A 120 -9.92 -15.32 10.89
C ILE A 120 -8.78 -15.12 11.90
N PRO A 121 -7.89 -16.10 12.15
CA PRO A 121 -6.79 -15.90 13.09
C PRO A 121 -5.81 -14.81 12.61
N ALA A 122 -5.56 -14.71 11.30
CA ALA A 122 -4.72 -13.65 10.74
C ALA A 122 -5.31 -12.25 10.99
N MET A 123 -6.61 -12.07 10.74
CA MET A 123 -7.32 -10.82 11.00
C MET A 123 -7.29 -10.47 12.50
N ALA A 124 -7.54 -11.45 13.38
CA ALA A 124 -7.50 -11.23 14.82
C ALA A 124 -6.11 -10.76 15.28
N CYS A 125 -5.04 -11.43 14.84
CA CYS A 125 -3.67 -11.01 15.10
C CYS A 125 -3.36 -9.61 14.55
N GLY A 126 -3.86 -9.28 13.35
CA GLY A 126 -3.70 -7.95 12.75
C GLY A 126 -4.38 -6.86 13.58
N VAL A 127 -5.64 -7.05 13.96
CA VAL A 127 -6.41 -6.09 14.77
C VAL A 127 -5.78 -5.90 16.15
N VAL A 128 -5.50 -6.99 16.86
CA VAL A 128 -4.85 -6.92 18.18
C VAL A 128 -3.46 -6.31 18.07
N GLY A 129 -2.72 -6.62 17.00
CA GLY A 129 -1.42 -6.06 16.77
C GLY A 129 -1.44 -4.55 16.52
N VAL A 130 -2.42 -4.02 15.78
CA VAL A 130 -2.60 -2.55 15.62
C VAL A 130 -2.93 -1.89 16.95
N LEU A 131 -3.84 -2.50 17.73
CA LEU A 131 -4.19 -1.98 19.06
C LEU A 131 -2.99 -1.97 20.01
N ALA A 132 -2.18 -3.04 20.00
CA ALA A 132 -0.96 -3.12 20.78
C ALA A 132 0.08 -2.09 20.32
N LEU A 133 0.19 -1.88 19.00
CA LEU A 133 1.16 -0.97 18.40
C LEU A 133 0.95 0.47 18.89
N PHE A 134 -0.29 0.93 18.93
CA PHE A 134 -0.66 2.27 19.38
C PHE A 134 -1.12 2.30 20.85
N TRP A 135 -0.93 1.23 21.62
CA TRP A 135 -1.48 1.11 22.98
C TRP A 135 -1.01 2.25 23.90
N HIS A 136 0.26 2.62 23.82
CA HIS A 136 0.82 3.70 24.63
C HIS A 136 0.17 5.05 24.30
N ASP A 137 -0.01 5.36 23.01
CA ASP A 137 -0.63 6.60 22.55
C ASP A 137 -2.13 6.65 22.85
N LEU A 138 -2.81 5.50 22.82
CA LEU A 138 -4.24 5.37 23.10
C LEU A 138 -4.58 5.38 24.59
N THR A 139 -3.63 5.01 25.45
CA THR A 139 -3.82 4.98 26.91
C THR A 139 -3.15 6.15 27.64
N ALA A 140 -2.52 7.05 26.90
CA ALA A 140 -2.06 8.32 27.43
C ALA A 140 -3.22 9.11 28.04
N THR A 141 -2.93 9.97 29.03
CA THR A 141 -3.92 10.73 29.82
C THR A 141 -4.88 11.57 28.94
N HIS A 142 -4.45 11.90 27.73
CA HIS A 142 -5.29 12.45 26.68
C HIS A 142 -5.13 11.61 25.41
N ILE A 143 -6.24 11.05 24.91
CA ILE A 143 -6.26 10.39 23.61
C ILE A 143 -5.97 11.44 22.54
N ASP A 144 -4.87 11.26 21.80
CA ASP A 144 -4.56 12.12 20.67
C ASP A 144 -5.45 11.76 19.47
N TRP A 145 -6.45 12.61 19.21
CA TRP A 145 -7.35 12.46 18.07
C TRP A 145 -6.61 12.45 16.73
N LYS A 146 -5.44 13.11 16.65
CA LYS A 146 -4.62 13.12 15.45
C LYS A 146 -4.06 11.74 15.13
N THR A 147 -3.61 10.99 16.13
CA THR A 147 -3.14 9.61 15.98
C THR A 147 -4.25 8.69 15.50
N ILE A 148 -5.46 8.81 16.05
CA ILE A 148 -6.62 8.05 15.57
C ILE A 148 -6.94 8.38 14.12
N LEU A 149 -6.97 9.67 13.76
CA LEU A 149 -7.19 10.09 12.39
C LEU A 149 -6.14 9.51 11.44
N ALA A 150 -4.86 9.50 11.83
CA ALA A 150 -3.77 8.93 11.06
C ALA A 150 -3.94 7.43 10.81
N ILE A 151 -4.35 6.67 11.83
CA ILE A 151 -4.66 5.23 11.71
C ILE A 151 -5.81 5.03 10.72
N LEU A 152 -6.89 5.80 10.85
CA LEU A 152 -8.05 5.70 9.96
C LEU A 152 -7.69 6.07 8.52
N LEU A 153 -6.88 7.10 8.31
CA LEU A 153 -6.36 7.48 7.00
C LEU A 153 -5.50 6.36 6.41
N CYS A 154 -4.55 5.80 7.16
CA CYS A 154 -3.75 4.66 6.72
C CYS A 154 -4.61 3.46 6.35
N MET A 155 -5.64 3.14 7.15
CA MET A 155 -6.57 2.05 6.86
C MET A 155 -7.37 2.31 5.58
N LEU A 156 -7.91 3.53 5.41
CA LEU A 156 -8.63 3.96 4.21
C LEU A 156 -7.73 3.90 2.97
N GLY A 157 -6.49 4.40 3.09
CA GLY A 157 -5.52 4.36 2.02
C GLY A 157 -5.15 2.93 1.64
N THR A 158 -4.91 2.06 2.63
CA THR A 158 -4.63 0.63 2.42
C THR A 158 -5.80 -0.07 1.73
N TYR A 159 -7.03 0.29 2.08
CA TYR A 159 -8.22 -0.21 1.40
C TYR A 159 -8.29 0.28 -0.06
N GLY A 160 -7.98 1.55 -0.34
CA GLY A 160 -7.84 2.09 -1.70
C GLY A 160 -6.81 1.33 -2.53
N PHE A 161 -5.66 1.01 -1.96
CA PHE A 161 -4.65 0.17 -2.62
C PHE A 161 -5.19 -1.22 -2.96
N SER A 162 -5.92 -1.85 -2.03
CA SER A 162 -6.56 -3.15 -2.27
C SER A 162 -7.59 -3.10 -3.41
N LEU A 163 -8.45 -2.08 -3.46
CA LEU A 163 -9.39 -1.90 -4.57
C LEU A 163 -8.67 -1.75 -5.91
N GLY A 164 -7.58 -1.00 -5.93
CA GLY A 164 -6.71 -0.87 -7.09
C GLY A 164 -6.12 -2.20 -7.58
N ASN A 165 -5.72 -3.07 -6.65
CA ASN A 165 -5.26 -4.42 -6.99
C ASN A 165 -6.36 -5.25 -7.66
N MET A 166 -7.62 -5.10 -7.22
CA MET A 166 -8.75 -5.79 -7.86
C MET A 166 -8.97 -5.30 -9.28
N ILE A 167 -8.87 -3.99 -9.51
CA ILE A 167 -9.00 -3.40 -10.85
C ILE A 167 -7.86 -3.89 -11.76
N SER A 168 -6.62 -3.88 -11.26
CA SER A 168 -5.46 -4.42 -11.97
C SER A 168 -5.66 -5.91 -12.32
N LEU A 169 -6.15 -6.72 -11.38
CA LEU A 169 -6.45 -8.13 -11.63
C LEU A 169 -7.55 -8.31 -12.69
N ARG A 170 -8.58 -7.46 -12.70
CA ARG A 170 -9.63 -7.44 -13.73
C ARG A 170 -9.06 -7.11 -15.11
N HIS A 171 -8.21 -6.09 -15.23
CA HIS A 171 -7.51 -5.76 -16.48
C HIS A 171 -6.70 -6.93 -17.01
N GLN A 172 -5.95 -7.58 -16.13
CA GLN A 172 -5.08 -8.69 -16.51
C GLN A 172 -5.87 -9.92 -16.96
N ARG A 173 -7.00 -10.23 -16.31
CA ARG A 173 -7.91 -11.29 -16.75
C ARG A 173 -8.55 -11.00 -18.12
N LYS A 174 -8.74 -9.73 -18.47
CA LYS A 174 -9.21 -9.29 -19.80
C LYS A 174 -8.08 -9.26 -20.85
N GLY A 175 -6.84 -9.59 -20.46
CA GLY A 175 -5.68 -9.58 -21.35
C GLY A 175 -5.12 -8.18 -21.65
N CYS A 176 -5.50 -7.16 -20.87
CA CYS A 176 -4.93 -5.83 -21.02
C CYS A 176 -3.45 -5.83 -20.58
N ASP A 177 -2.62 -5.07 -21.30
CA ASP A 177 -1.22 -4.90 -20.92
C ASP A 177 -1.10 -4.13 -19.60
N VAL A 178 -0.37 -4.71 -18.64
CA VAL A 178 -0.24 -4.19 -17.27
C VAL A 178 0.42 -2.83 -17.25
N LEU A 179 1.49 -2.66 -18.03
CA LEU A 179 2.24 -1.41 -18.03
C LEU A 179 1.43 -0.28 -18.68
N THR A 180 0.65 -0.60 -19.71
CA THR A 180 -0.28 0.33 -20.36
C THR A 180 -1.36 0.79 -19.39
N THR A 181 -2.06 -0.13 -18.73
CA THR A 181 -3.12 0.24 -17.76
C THR A 181 -2.55 0.97 -16.55
N ASN A 182 -1.34 0.62 -16.11
CA ASN A 182 -0.62 1.33 -15.04
C ASN A 182 -0.24 2.76 -15.45
N ALA A 183 0.26 2.97 -16.68
CA ALA A 183 0.61 4.29 -17.19
C ALA A 183 -0.62 5.22 -17.24
N TYR A 184 -1.73 4.72 -17.80
CA TYR A 184 -3.00 5.46 -17.80
C TYR A 184 -3.51 5.71 -16.38
N GLY A 185 -3.47 4.71 -15.50
CA GLY A 185 -3.86 4.86 -14.10
C GLY A 185 -3.07 5.97 -13.39
N MET A 186 -1.75 6.00 -13.54
CA MET A 186 -0.91 7.05 -12.96
C MET A 186 -1.23 8.43 -13.52
N LEU A 187 -1.42 8.55 -14.84
CA LEU A 187 -1.79 9.82 -15.48
C LEU A 187 -3.17 10.32 -15.04
N TYR A 188 -4.16 9.43 -14.93
CA TYR A 188 -5.48 9.79 -14.41
C TYR A 188 -5.44 10.15 -12.93
N GLY A 189 -4.66 9.42 -12.11
CA GLY A 189 -4.42 9.79 -10.72
C GLY A 189 -3.78 11.16 -10.59
N ALA A 190 -2.74 11.44 -11.40
CA ALA A 190 -2.14 12.77 -11.48
C ALA A 190 -3.15 13.84 -11.89
N GLY A 191 -4.04 13.56 -12.85
CA GLY A 191 -5.13 14.47 -13.23
C GLY A 191 -6.10 14.77 -12.09
N ILE A 192 -6.48 13.75 -11.30
CA ILE A 192 -7.32 13.93 -10.11
C ILE A 192 -6.60 14.81 -9.08
N MET A 193 -5.32 14.53 -8.82
CA MET A 193 -4.51 15.31 -7.88
C MET A 193 -4.28 16.74 -8.35
N LEU A 194 -4.17 16.96 -9.67
CA LEU A 194 -4.11 18.29 -10.27
C LEU A 194 -5.39 19.08 -9.95
N VAL A 195 -6.56 18.48 -10.17
CA VAL A 195 -7.85 19.11 -9.85
C VAL A 195 -7.92 19.47 -8.36
N ILE A 196 -7.52 18.56 -7.46
CA ILE A 196 -7.50 18.82 -6.01
C ILE A 196 -6.52 19.94 -5.65
N THR A 197 -5.35 19.99 -6.30
CA THR A 197 -4.35 21.04 -6.08
C THR A 197 -4.92 22.41 -6.47
N LEU A 198 -5.55 22.49 -7.64
CA LEU A 198 -6.16 23.72 -8.15
C LEU A 198 -7.34 24.18 -7.29
N THR A 199 -8.20 23.26 -6.84
CA THR A 199 -9.36 23.63 -5.99
C THR A 199 -8.96 24.07 -4.60
N LYS A 200 -7.83 23.56 -4.07
CA LYS A 200 -7.25 24.02 -2.79
C LYS A 200 -6.45 25.32 -2.92
N GLY A 201 -6.14 25.77 -4.13
CA GLY A 201 -5.28 26.94 -4.35
C GLY A 201 -3.83 26.72 -3.96
N GLU A 202 -3.37 25.47 -3.98
CA GLU A 202 -2.01 25.09 -3.59
C GLU A 202 -0.99 25.50 -4.66
N THR A 203 0.17 25.96 -4.23
CA THR A 203 1.25 26.36 -5.14
C THR A 203 2.14 25.18 -5.51
N PHE A 204 2.38 24.96 -6.80
CA PHE A 204 3.15 23.81 -7.29
C PHE A 204 4.64 23.81 -6.92
N PHE A 205 5.22 24.98 -6.63
CA PHE A 205 6.67 25.17 -6.45
C PHE A 205 7.06 26.11 -5.31
N ALA A 206 6.19 26.37 -4.33
CA ALA A 206 6.56 27.27 -3.24
C ALA A 206 7.62 26.63 -2.35
N HIS A 207 8.78 27.30 -2.23
CA HIS A 207 9.85 27.02 -1.27
C HIS A 207 10.36 25.57 -1.23
N THR A 208 10.30 24.85 -2.35
CA THR A 208 10.72 23.45 -2.37
C THR A 208 12.24 23.32 -2.35
N SER A 209 12.80 22.72 -1.30
CA SER A 209 14.23 22.42 -1.22
C SER A 209 14.67 21.38 -2.25
N TRP A 210 15.98 21.34 -2.50
CA TRP A 210 16.58 20.32 -3.36
C TRP A 210 16.35 18.89 -2.84
N VAL A 211 16.26 18.75 -1.52
CA VAL A 211 15.94 17.49 -0.85
C VAL A 211 14.55 17.01 -1.27
N ALA A 212 13.52 17.85 -1.16
CA ALA A 212 12.15 17.49 -1.54
C ALA A 212 12.03 17.14 -3.04
N ILE A 213 12.68 17.91 -3.93
CA ILE A 213 12.70 17.62 -5.37
C ILE A 213 13.37 16.26 -5.65
N SER A 214 14.52 16.00 -5.03
CA SER A 214 15.23 14.73 -5.20
C SER A 214 14.41 13.53 -4.68
N ALA A 215 13.70 13.71 -3.56
CA ALA A 215 12.79 12.71 -3.03
C ALA A 215 11.60 12.46 -3.98
N VAL A 216 11.03 13.51 -4.61
CA VAL A 216 9.95 13.34 -5.62
C VAL A 216 10.49 12.55 -6.80
N GLY A 217 11.70 12.87 -7.29
CA GLY A 217 12.34 12.15 -8.38
C GLY A 217 12.58 10.68 -8.05
N TYR A 218 13.12 10.38 -6.87
CA TYR A 218 13.29 9.01 -6.37
C TYR A 218 11.96 8.26 -6.30
N LEU A 219 10.94 8.87 -5.70
CA LEU A 219 9.61 8.27 -5.55
C LEU A 219 8.89 8.10 -6.88
N ALA A 220 9.08 9.01 -7.85
CA ALA A 220 8.50 8.91 -9.18
C ALA A 220 9.13 7.76 -9.96
N ILE A 221 10.47 7.68 -10.02
CA ILE A 221 11.16 6.69 -10.86
C ILE A 221 11.27 5.34 -10.16
N VAL A 222 11.93 5.30 -8.99
CA VAL A 222 12.21 4.05 -8.28
C VAL A 222 10.94 3.54 -7.63
N GLY A 223 10.29 4.38 -6.83
CA GLY A 223 9.05 4.02 -6.14
C GLY A 223 7.92 3.71 -7.10
N SER A 224 7.69 4.55 -8.11
CA SER A 224 6.47 4.48 -8.90
C SER A 224 6.65 3.74 -10.22
N VAL A 225 7.53 4.20 -11.11
CA VAL A 225 7.74 3.53 -12.41
C VAL A 225 8.24 2.10 -12.21
N ILE A 226 9.32 1.89 -11.47
CA ILE A 226 9.91 0.57 -11.27
C ILE A 226 9.08 -0.26 -10.28
N GLY A 227 8.82 0.29 -9.09
CA GLY A 227 8.09 -0.40 -8.02
C GLY A 227 6.70 -0.90 -8.44
N PHE A 228 5.81 -0.01 -8.90
CA PHE A 228 4.46 -0.44 -9.31
C PHE A 228 4.44 -1.31 -10.55
N SER A 229 5.36 -1.12 -11.50
CA SER A 229 5.44 -1.99 -12.68
C SER A 229 5.79 -3.41 -12.28
N ILE A 230 6.81 -3.61 -11.43
CA ILE A 230 7.17 -4.95 -10.93
C ILE A 230 6.03 -5.51 -10.08
N TYR A 231 5.46 -4.71 -9.19
CA TYR A 231 4.38 -5.14 -8.30
C TYR A 231 3.13 -5.60 -9.06
N PHE A 232 2.62 -4.82 -10.02
CA PHE A 232 1.41 -5.22 -10.75
C PHE A 232 1.64 -6.39 -11.70
N VAL A 233 2.85 -6.53 -12.27
CA VAL A 233 3.24 -7.73 -13.00
C VAL A 233 3.23 -8.95 -12.06
N LEU A 234 3.68 -8.79 -10.82
CA LEU A 234 3.62 -9.84 -9.80
C LEU A 234 2.17 -10.19 -9.43
N VAL A 235 1.31 -9.19 -9.21
CA VAL A 235 -0.15 -9.38 -8.99
C VAL A 235 -0.78 -10.20 -10.11
N GLY A 236 -0.35 -9.97 -11.35
CA GLY A 236 -0.76 -10.76 -12.50
C GLY A 236 -0.36 -12.22 -12.48
N ARG A 237 0.92 -12.46 -12.17
CA ARG A 237 1.55 -13.78 -12.27
C ARG A 237 1.14 -14.70 -11.13
N ILE A 238 1.05 -14.17 -9.91
CA ILE A 238 0.83 -14.98 -8.69
C ILE A 238 -0.44 -14.59 -7.93
N GLY A 239 -1.21 -13.61 -8.42
CA GLY A 239 -2.44 -13.13 -7.79
C GLY A 239 -2.21 -12.01 -6.76
N ALA A 240 -3.26 -11.23 -6.50
CA ALA A 240 -3.22 -10.08 -5.58
C ALA A 240 -2.85 -10.48 -4.15
N GLY A 241 -3.39 -11.60 -3.64
CA GLY A 241 -3.06 -12.12 -2.31
C GLY A 241 -1.57 -12.45 -2.17
N GLN A 242 -1.00 -13.20 -3.10
CA GLN A 242 0.41 -13.61 -3.03
C GLN A 242 1.36 -12.43 -3.25
N ALA A 243 1.02 -11.50 -4.15
CA ALA A 243 1.83 -10.30 -4.37
C ALA A 243 1.81 -9.36 -3.16
N ALA A 244 0.67 -9.24 -2.49
CA ALA A 244 0.53 -8.43 -1.28
C ALA A 244 1.40 -8.94 -0.14
N TYR A 245 1.86 -10.19 -0.11
CA TYR A 245 2.81 -10.62 0.91
C TYR A 245 4.12 -9.83 0.92
N SER A 246 4.47 -9.16 -0.18
CA SER A 246 5.64 -8.26 -0.18
C SER A 246 5.46 -7.14 0.85
N THR A 247 4.22 -6.70 1.09
CA THR A 247 3.88 -5.67 2.08
C THR A 247 4.16 -6.10 3.51
N LEU A 248 4.39 -7.40 3.78
CA LEU A 248 4.76 -7.92 5.10
C LEU A 248 6.21 -7.60 5.47
N LEU A 249 7.05 -7.44 4.45
CA LEU A 249 8.46 -7.19 4.64
C LEU A 249 8.77 -5.69 4.58
N PHE A 250 7.83 -4.85 4.10
CA PHE A 250 8.04 -3.39 4.09
C PHE A 250 8.27 -2.85 5.51
N PRO A 251 7.52 -3.26 6.54
CA PRO A 251 7.77 -2.83 7.92
C PRO A 251 9.16 -3.13 8.42
N LEU A 252 9.74 -4.28 8.05
CA LEU A 252 11.09 -4.63 8.50
C LEU A 252 12.12 -3.63 7.98
N VAL A 253 11.98 -3.21 6.72
CA VAL A 253 12.85 -2.19 6.12
C VAL A 253 12.52 -0.80 6.68
N ALA A 254 11.25 -0.42 6.68
CA ALA A 254 10.79 0.92 7.05
C ALA A 254 11.04 1.21 8.54
N LEU A 255 10.70 0.30 9.46
CA LEU A 255 10.95 0.47 10.89
C LEU A 255 12.44 0.48 11.22
N THR A 256 13.26 -0.30 10.50
CA THR A 256 14.72 -0.25 10.67
C THR A 256 15.22 1.15 10.32
N ILE A 257 14.83 1.68 9.16
CA ILE A 257 15.25 3.03 8.74
C ILE A 257 14.71 4.10 9.68
N SER A 258 13.43 4.02 10.04
CA SER A 258 12.75 4.94 10.96
C SER A 258 13.40 4.98 12.35
N THR A 259 13.88 3.85 12.86
CA THR A 259 14.61 3.79 14.15
C THR A 259 15.87 4.66 14.11
N PHE A 260 16.59 4.68 12.98
CA PHE A 260 17.82 5.46 12.85
C PHE A 260 17.58 6.90 12.37
N TRP A 261 16.60 7.13 11.50
CA TRP A 261 16.40 8.42 10.84
C TRP A 261 15.37 9.30 11.54
N GLU A 262 14.24 8.71 11.94
CA GLU A 262 13.15 9.43 12.60
C GLU A 262 13.25 9.32 14.14
N ASN A 263 14.33 8.71 14.66
CA ASN A 263 14.57 8.45 16.09
C ASN A 263 13.40 7.74 16.77
N TYR A 264 12.77 6.80 16.07
CA TYR A 264 11.60 6.08 16.56
C TYR A 264 11.91 5.34 17.87
N GLN A 265 11.14 5.67 18.91
CA GLN A 265 11.29 5.09 20.24
C GLN A 265 10.42 3.84 20.37
N TRP A 266 11.09 2.69 20.47
CA TRP A 266 10.40 1.42 20.65
C TRP A 266 9.84 1.29 22.05
N THR A 267 8.52 1.10 22.14
CA THR A 267 7.87 0.63 23.35
C THR A 267 7.68 -0.88 23.29
N LEU A 268 7.55 -1.52 24.46
CA LEU A 268 7.29 -2.97 24.53
C LEU A 268 5.98 -3.33 23.81
N SER A 269 4.95 -2.48 23.93
CA SER A 269 3.67 -2.66 23.25
C SER A 269 3.80 -2.51 21.73
N ALA A 270 4.59 -1.54 21.25
CA ALA A 270 4.90 -1.39 19.83
C ALA A 270 5.60 -2.62 19.26
N GLY A 271 6.62 -3.13 19.96
CA GLY A 271 7.34 -4.35 19.57
C GLY A 271 6.41 -5.56 19.47
N LEU A 272 5.56 -5.79 20.49
CA LEU A 272 4.57 -6.86 20.48
C LEU A 272 3.53 -6.69 19.37
N GLY A 273 3.09 -5.46 19.11
CA GLY A 273 2.16 -5.14 18.03
C GLY A 273 2.71 -5.49 16.66
N VAL A 274 3.96 -5.10 16.37
CA VAL A 274 4.65 -5.46 15.12
C VAL A 274 4.76 -6.97 14.98
N VAL A 275 5.19 -7.68 16.04
CA VAL A 275 5.31 -9.15 16.02
C VAL A 275 3.95 -9.80 15.74
N LEU A 276 2.87 -9.34 16.37
CA LEU A 276 1.53 -9.88 16.16
C LEU A 276 1.03 -9.66 14.73
N ILE A 277 1.23 -8.48 14.15
CA ILE A 277 0.82 -8.19 12.77
C ILE A 277 1.60 -9.07 11.79
N LEU A 278 2.92 -9.16 11.93
CA LEU A 278 3.75 -10.02 11.09
C LEU A 278 3.37 -11.50 11.25
N PHE A 279 3.05 -11.94 12.47
CA PHE A 279 2.62 -13.30 12.75
C PHE A 279 1.25 -13.64 12.14
N GLY A 280 0.27 -12.74 12.27
CA GLY A 280 -1.04 -12.90 11.64
C GLY A 280 -0.94 -13.06 10.13
N ASN A 281 -0.11 -12.22 9.51
CA ASN A 281 0.18 -12.32 8.10
C ASN A 281 0.93 -13.60 7.71
N PHE A 282 1.87 -14.05 8.53
CA PHE A 282 2.54 -15.35 8.35
C PHE A 282 1.56 -16.53 8.40
N ILE A 283 0.59 -16.52 9.32
CA ILE A 283 -0.46 -17.55 9.39
C ILE A 283 -1.25 -17.61 8.07
N LEU A 284 -1.65 -16.45 7.55
CA LEU A 284 -2.42 -16.36 6.31
C LEU A 284 -1.64 -16.88 5.11
N PHE A 285 -0.31 -16.72 5.12
CA PHE A 285 0.60 -17.15 4.06
C PHE A 285 1.00 -18.62 4.14
N TYR A 286 1.66 -19.01 5.23
CA TYR A 286 2.26 -20.33 5.35
C TYR A 286 1.19 -21.42 5.53
N GLN A 287 -0.02 -21.02 5.93
CA GLN A 287 -1.15 -21.92 6.12
C GLN A 287 -0.76 -23.11 7.02
N PRO A 288 -0.23 -22.84 8.23
CA PRO A 288 0.36 -23.87 9.05
C PRO A 288 -0.67 -24.92 9.47
N GLN A 289 -0.29 -26.19 9.38
CA GLN A 289 -1.17 -27.33 9.67
C GLN A 289 -1.78 -27.28 11.08
N TRP A 290 -1.10 -26.66 12.06
CA TRP A 290 -1.63 -26.54 13.43
C TRP A 290 -2.92 -25.70 13.49
N VAL A 291 -3.06 -24.63 12.70
CA VAL A 291 -4.32 -23.86 12.63
C VAL A 291 -5.43 -24.71 12.02
N ALA A 292 -5.14 -25.42 10.93
CA ALA A 292 -6.11 -26.31 10.29
C ALA A 292 -6.59 -27.42 11.23
N ASN A 293 -5.69 -27.97 12.04
CA ASN A 293 -6.00 -29.02 12.99
C ASN A 293 -6.88 -28.51 14.15
N SER A 294 -6.66 -27.29 14.65
CA SER A 294 -7.51 -26.66 15.67
C SER A 294 -8.95 -26.46 15.17
N PHE A 295 -9.11 -25.98 13.92
CA PHE A 295 -10.44 -25.84 13.32
C PHE A 295 -11.14 -27.18 13.04
N LYS A 296 -10.39 -28.23 12.66
CA LYS A 296 -10.96 -29.59 12.54
C LYS A 296 -11.47 -30.11 13.88
N ARG A 297 -10.72 -29.90 14.98
CA ARG A 297 -11.16 -30.29 16.33
C ARG A 297 -12.44 -29.56 16.78
N LEU A 298 -12.55 -28.26 16.47
CA LEU A 298 -13.75 -27.47 16.77
C LEU A 298 -14.98 -27.96 15.98
N LYS A 299 -14.82 -28.36 14.71
CA LYS A 299 -15.91 -28.96 13.92
C LYS A 299 -16.36 -30.33 14.43
N ILE A 300 -15.44 -31.15 14.94
CA ILE A 300 -15.76 -32.46 15.53
C ILE A 300 -16.57 -32.30 16.82
N PHE A 301 -16.28 -31.27 17.63
CA PHE A 301 -17.03 -30.97 18.85
C PHE A 301 -18.50 -30.54 18.60
N HIS A 302 -18.81 -29.97 17.44
CA HIS A 302 -20.18 -29.58 17.05
C HIS A 302 -20.98 -30.69 16.36
N LEU A 303 -20.37 -31.85 16.04
CA LEU A 303 -21.06 -33.01 15.46
C LEU A 303 -21.38 -34.10 16.52
N HIS A 304 -21.06 -33.85 17.79
CA HIS A 304 -21.33 -34.74 18.93
C HIS A 304 -22.19 -34.06 20.01
N GLN A 305 -22.84 -32.94 19.68
CA GLN A 305 -23.97 -32.37 20.40
C GLN A 305 -25.19 -32.41 19.49
#